data_AF-A0AAT9LY17-F1
#
_entry.id   AF-A0AAT9LY17-F1
#
_cell.length_a   1.000
_cell.length_b   1.000
_cell.length_c   1.000
_cell.angle_alpha   90.00
_cell.angle_beta   90.00
_cell.angle_gamma   90.00
#
_symmetry.space_group_name_H-M   'P 1'
#
loop_
_entity.id
_entity.type
_entity.pdbx_description
1 polymer ?
#
loop_
_entity_poly.entity_id
_entity_poly.type
_entity_poly.pdbx_seq_one_letter_code
_entity_poly.pdbx_strand_id
1 'polypeptide(L)'
;MNLAANTYTFNGLPLHPLLVHAVVVLLPLAAVGSIVIAVVPKWRRRYWLPVLVLAVLGIGAVPITQQAGEELYDNLKVNNPELNHHADLGHALLPYAITFGVMVLLLVIVGRLADRERAGGGVRAAVASPRQQPVAPGVHSIEELDEETTVAPAPDTIQDGRQSAGRFWGLITILVSLAVIASAVAVTYEIYLIGDSGATAVWKGVGG
;
A
#
# COMPACT_ATOMS: atom_id res chain seq x y z
N MET A 1 41.81 -4.02 26.93
CA MET A 1 40.95 -5.12 26.46
C MET A 1 39.69 -4.47 25.93
N ASN A 2 39.65 -4.23 24.62
CA ASN A 2 38.60 -3.45 23.97
C ASN A 2 37.30 -4.27 23.96
N LEU A 3 36.33 -3.84 24.75
CA LEU A 3 34.91 -4.12 24.60
C LEU A 3 34.40 -3.38 23.34
N ALA A 4 34.98 -3.68 22.19
CA ALA A 4 34.37 -3.33 20.92
C ALA A 4 33.14 -4.23 20.80
N ALA A 5 32.01 -3.66 21.21
CA ALA A 5 30.69 -4.21 20.98
C ALA A 5 30.60 -4.64 19.51
N ASN A 6 30.49 -5.95 19.28
CA ASN A 6 29.99 -6.47 18.01
C ASN A 6 28.54 -5.99 17.92
N THR A 7 28.33 -4.87 17.24
CA THR A 7 27.08 -4.09 17.15
C THR A 7 25.85 -4.90 16.73
N TYR A 8 26.04 -6.14 16.26
CA TYR A 8 25.00 -7.05 15.79
C TYR A 8 25.01 -8.43 16.49
N THR A 9 25.28 -8.46 17.78
CA THR A 9 25.09 -9.66 18.62
C THR A 9 24.05 -9.38 19.71
N PHE A 10 22.96 -10.15 19.74
CA PHE A 10 21.94 -10.07 20.79
C PHE A 10 21.97 -11.39 21.56
N ASN A 11 22.32 -11.35 22.84
CA ASN A 11 22.34 -12.54 23.72
C ASN A 11 23.31 -13.67 23.29
N GLY A 12 24.39 -13.34 22.56
CA GLY A 12 25.42 -14.30 22.13
C GLY A 12 25.12 -15.04 20.82
N LEU A 13 23.99 -14.75 20.17
CA LEU A 13 23.62 -15.29 18.86
C LEU A 13 23.83 -14.23 17.76
N PRO A 14 24.15 -14.64 16.52
CA PRO A 14 24.19 -13.72 15.38
C PRO A 14 22.81 -13.05 15.26
N LEU A 15 22.78 -11.72 15.21
CA LEU A 15 21.53 -10.96 15.09
C LEU A 15 20.86 -11.18 13.72
N HIS A 16 21.65 -11.55 12.71
CA HIS A 16 21.20 -11.72 11.33
C HIS A 16 19.98 -12.66 11.20
N PRO A 17 19.96 -13.90 11.73
CA PRO A 17 18.75 -14.74 11.71
C PRO A 17 17.51 -14.08 12.31
N LEU A 18 17.62 -13.35 13.42
CA LEU A 18 16.46 -12.69 14.04
C LEU A 18 15.94 -11.54 13.17
N LEU A 19 16.84 -10.78 12.54
CA LEU A 19 16.50 -9.72 11.61
C LEU A 19 15.86 -10.27 10.33
N VAL A 20 16.37 -11.39 9.80
CA VAL A 20 15.75 -12.11 8.69
C VAL A 20 14.31 -12.47 9.03
N HIS A 21 14.05 -13.04 10.23
CA HIS A 21 12.68 -13.34 10.67
C HIS A 21 11.78 -12.10 10.69
N ALA A 22 12.30 -10.95 11.11
CA ALA A 22 11.53 -9.71 11.07
C ALA A 22 11.15 -9.33 9.63
N VAL A 23 12.10 -9.37 8.69
CA VAL A 23 11.85 -9.02 7.27
C VAL A 23 10.85 -9.98 6.62
N VAL A 24 11.06 -11.30 6.76
CA VAL A 24 10.21 -12.34 6.14
C VAL A 24 8.82 -12.44 6.74
N VAL A 25 8.57 -11.82 7.91
CA VAL A 25 7.22 -11.72 8.48
C VAL A 25 6.59 -10.37 8.15
N LEU A 26 7.30 -9.26 8.37
CA LEU A 26 6.75 -7.91 8.23
C LEU A 26 6.38 -7.57 6.79
N LEU A 27 7.27 -7.84 5.81
CA LEU A 27 7.01 -7.50 4.41
C LEU A 27 5.87 -8.35 3.81
N PRO A 28 5.81 -9.68 3.97
CA PRO A 28 4.67 -10.46 3.48
C PRO A 28 3.36 -10.12 4.19
N LEU A 29 3.40 -9.83 5.50
CA LEU A 29 2.20 -9.40 6.22
C LEU A 29 1.72 -8.02 5.73
N ALA A 30 2.64 -7.09 5.45
CA ALA A 30 2.32 -5.81 4.82
C ALA A 30 1.77 -6.00 3.41
N ALA A 31 2.33 -6.93 2.61
CA ALA A 31 1.88 -7.26 1.26
C ALA A 31 0.43 -7.76 1.29
N VAL A 32 0.12 -8.76 2.11
CA VAL A 32 -1.26 -9.26 2.29
C VAL A 32 -2.18 -8.14 2.79
N GLY A 33 -1.75 -7.39 3.80
CA GLY A 33 -2.50 -6.25 4.33
C GLY A 33 -2.82 -5.20 3.26
N SER A 34 -1.85 -4.90 2.39
CA SER A 34 -2.01 -3.94 1.29
C SER A 34 -3.02 -4.42 0.23
N ILE A 35 -3.00 -5.71 -0.10
CA ILE A 35 -3.96 -6.31 -1.03
C ILE A 35 -5.38 -6.23 -0.46
N VAL A 36 -5.54 -6.57 0.83
CA VAL A 36 -6.84 -6.50 1.50
C VAL A 36 -7.41 -5.08 1.50
N ILE A 37 -6.60 -4.07 1.83
CA ILE A 37 -7.07 -2.66 1.82
C ILE A 37 -7.23 -2.08 0.41
N ALA A 38 -6.59 -2.68 -0.61
CA ALA A 38 -6.79 -2.33 -2.01
C ALA A 38 -8.13 -2.87 -2.54
N VAL A 39 -8.48 -4.10 -2.20
CA VAL A 39 -9.72 -4.77 -2.65
C VAL A 39 -10.95 -4.32 -1.86
N VAL A 40 -10.80 -3.96 -0.58
CA VAL A 40 -11.92 -3.62 0.31
C VAL A 40 -11.87 -2.14 0.73
N PRO A 41 -12.55 -1.22 0.01
CA PRO A 41 -12.50 0.22 0.29
C PRO A 41 -12.93 0.60 1.72
N LYS A 42 -13.86 -0.17 2.30
CA LYS A 42 -14.33 0.04 3.69
C LYS A 42 -13.21 -0.15 4.71
N TRP A 43 -12.34 -1.15 4.50
CA TRP A 43 -11.27 -1.51 5.45
C TRP A 43 -10.12 -0.52 5.41
N ARG A 44 -9.92 0.12 4.26
CA ARG A 44 -8.91 1.17 4.06
C ARG A 44 -8.96 2.29 5.10
N ARG A 45 -10.16 2.70 5.55
CA ARG A 45 -10.32 3.75 6.56
C ARG A 45 -9.81 3.34 7.95
N ARG A 46 -9.92 2.05 8.29
CA ARG A 46 -9.53 1.53 9.61
C ARG A 46 -8.09 0.99 9.65
N TYR A 47 -7.65 0.32 8.59
CA TYR A 47 -6.41 -0.47 8.59
C TYR A 47 -5.23 0.17 7.83
N TRP A 48 -5.39 1.38 7.27
CA TRP A 48 -4.29 2.05 6.56
C TRP A 48 -3.04 2.25 7.44
N LEU A 49 -3.21 2.58 8.72
CA LEU A 49 -2.09 2.87 9.62
C LEU A 49 -1.32 1.60 10.00
N PRO A 50 -1.97 0.51 10.46
CA PRO A 50 -1.28 -0.76 10.68
C PRO A 50 -0.49 -1.25 9.46
N VAL A 51 -1.11 -1.25 8.26
CA VAL A 51 -0.44 -1.72 7.03
C VAL A 51 0.75 -0.84 6.68
N LEU A 52 0.62 0.48 6.80
CA LEU A 52 1.72 1.41 6.53
C LEU A 52 2.87 1.23 7.53
N VAL A 53 2.55 1.05 8.82
CA VAL A 53 3.56 0.78 9.87
C VAL A 53 4.30 -0.52 9.58
N LEU A 54 3.58 -1.60 9.24
CA LEU A 54 4.20 -2.88 8.86
C LEU A 54 5.13 -2.72 7.65
N ALA A 55 4.69 -1.98 6.62
CA ALA A 55 5.51 -1.73 5.43
C ALA A 55 6.78 -0.93 5.79
N VAL A 56 6.65 0.14 6.58
CA VAL A 56 7.80 0.98 7.00
C VAL A 56 8.78 0.19 7.87
N LEU A 57 8.28 -0.58 8.84
CA LEU A 57 9.12 -1.42 9.70
C LEU A 57 9.82 -2.52 8.88
N GLY A 58 9.10 -3.17 7.97
CA GLY A 58 9.67 -4.18 7.07
C GLY A 58 10.77 -3.60 6.20
N ILE A 59 10.54 -2.46 5.54
CA ILE A 59 11.52 -1.76 4.71
C ILE A 59 12.74 -1.33 5.54
N GLY A 60 12.51 -0.77 6.73
CA GLY A 60 13.59 -0.35 7.62
C GLY A 60 14.44 -1.51 8.15
N ALA A 61 13.85 -2.70 8.29
CA ALA A 61 14.57 -3.90 8.71
C ALA A 61 15.48 -4.48 7.61
N VAL A 62 15.18 -4.26 6.32
CA VAL A 62 15.98 -4.77 5.20
C VAL A 62 17.46 -4.34 5.27
N PRO A 63 17.82 -3.04 5.31
CA PRO A 63 19.22 -2.63 5.31
C PRO A 63 19.97 -3.07 6.58
N ILE A 64 19.27 -3.16 7.72
CA ILE A 64 19.85 -3.65 8.97
C ILE A 64 20.19 -5.15 8.83
N THR A 65 19.30 -5.91 8.17
CA THR A 65 19.51 -7.34 7.90
C THR A 65 20.65 -7.56 6.91
N GLN A 66 20.73 -6.75 5.84
CA GLN A 66 21.79 -6.79 4.84
C GLN A 66 23.16 -6.52 5.48
N GLN A 67 23.28 -5.47 6.30
CA GLN A 67 24.53 -5.14 7.00
C GLN A 67 24.98 -6.27 7.93
N ALA A 68 24.05 -6.83 8.72
CA ALA A 68 24.35 -7.96 9.60
C ALA A 68 24.74 -9.24 8.82
N GLY A 69 24.22 -9.41 7.60
CA GLY A 69 24.54 -10.53 6.71
C GLY A 69 25.92 -10.40 6.07
N GLU A 70 26.28 -9.19 5.64
CA GLU A 70 27.59 -8.88 5.06
C GLU A 70 28.72 -9.16 6.06
N GLU A 71 28.56 -8.74 7.31
CA GLU A 71 29.53 -9.05 8.36
C GLU A 71 29.71 -10.55 8.57
N LEU A 72 28.62 -11.33 8.51
CA LEU A 72 28.69 -12.78 8.61
C LEU A 72 29.41 -13.38 7.39
N TYR A 73 29.05 -12.95 6.19
CA TYR A 73 29.64 -13.40 4.94
C TYR A 73 31.17 -13.16 4.91
N ASP A 74 31.61 -11.96 5.28
CA ASP A 74 33.03 -11.59 5.36
C ASP A 74 33.80 -12.42 6.40
N ASN A 75 33.15 -12.78 7.51
CA ASN A 75 33.76 -13.59 8.57
C ASN A 75 33.91 -15.07 8.18
N LEU A 76 33.01 -15.60 7.34
CA LEU A 76 33.05 -17.00 6.93
C LEU A 76 34.28 -17.30 6.05
N LYS A 77 34.75 -16.34 5.24
CA LYS A 77 35.91 -16.49 4.33
C LYS A 77 35.81 -17.73 3.43
N VAL A 78 34.59 -18.16 3.09
CA VAL A 78 34.32 -19.33 2.24
C VAL A 78 33.99 -18.83 0.84
N ASN A 79 34.74 -19.28 -0.16
CA ASN A 79 34.38 -19.06 -1.57
C ASN A 79 33.37 -20.12 -2.01
N ASN A 80 32.08 -19.81 -1.89
CA ASN A 80 30.99 -20.68 -2.33
C ASN A 80 30.06 -19.90 -3.29
N PRO A 81 29.93 -20.32 -4.57
CA PRO A 81 29.08 -19.62 -5.54
C PRO A 81 27.62 -19.54 -5.13
N GLU A 82 27.10 -20.54 -4.41
CA GLU A 82 25.70 -20.53 -3.92
C GLU A 82 25.49 -19.48 -2.82
N LEU A 83 26.50 -19.28 -1.96
CA LEU A 83 26.46 -18.26 -0.91
C LEU A 83 26.52 -16.84 -1.50
N ASN A 84 27.37 -16.64 -2.51
CA ASN A 84 27.47 -15.36 -3.22
C ASN A 84 26.16 -15.03 -3.93
N HIS A 85 25.54 -16.02 -4.57
CA HIS A 85 24.24 -15.83 -5.22
C HIS A 85 23.14 -15.43 -4.23
N HIS A 86 23.10 -16.04 -3.05
CA HIS A 86 22.18 -15.64 -1.98
C HIS A 86 22.41 -14.19 -1.51
N ALA A 87 23.67 -13.79 -1.33
CA ALA A 87 24.03 -12.42 -0.93
C ALA A 87 23.59 -11.40 -1.99
N ASP A 88 23.81 -11.68 -3.27
CA ASP A 88 23.39 -10.82 -4.39
C ASP A 88 21.87 -10.62 -4.43
N LEU A 89 21.10 -11.69 -4.25
CA LEU A 89 19.63 -11.62 -4.16
C LEU A 89 19.20 -10.82 -2.92
N GLY A 90 19.90 -10.99 -1.80
CA GLY A 90 19.67 -10.21 -0.58
C GLY A 90 19.81 -8.70 -0.82
N HIS A 91 20.83 -8.27 -1.57
CA HIS A 91 21.05 -6.88 -1.95
C HIS A 91 19.96 -6.34 -2.89
N ALA A 92 19.43 -7.20 -3.77
CA ALA A 92 18.35 -6.85 -4.68
C ALA A 92 17.02 -6.53 -3.96
N LEU A 93 16.78 -7.02 -2.74
CA LEU A 93 15.49 -6.86 -2.04
C LEU A 93 15.11 -5.40 -1.74
N LEU A 94 16.08 -4.57 -1.37
CA LEU A 94 15.82 -3.20 -0.89
C LEU A 94 15.04 -2.33 -1.90
N PRO A 95 15.42 -2.23 -3.19
CA PRO A 95 14.65 -1.45 -4.16
C PRO A 95 13.21 -1.98 -4.38
N TYR A 96 12.98 -3.30 -4.30
CA TYR A 96 11.62 -3.86 -4.37
C TYR A 96 10.80 -3.49 -3.14
N ALA A 97 11.38 -3.57 -1.94
CA ALA A 97 10.72 -3.19 -0.70
C ALA A 97 10.36 -1.69 -0.70
N ILE A 98 11.25 -0.81 -1.16
CA ILE A 98 10.98 0.62 -1.31
C ILE A 98 9.87 0.87 -2.32
N THR A 99 9.94 0.24 -3.50
CA THR A 99 8.89 0.35 -4.53
C THR A 99 7.53 -0.05 -3.96
N PHE A 100 7.46 -1.18 -3.26
CA PHE A 100 6.23 -1.62 -2.58
C PHE A 100 5.74 -0.58 -1.56
N GLY A 101 6.62 -0.04 -0.70
CA GLY A 101 6.28 0.99 0.27
C GLY A 101 5.71 2.27 -0.37
N VAL A 102 6.32 2.71 -1.47
CA VAL A 102 5.83 3.86 -2.25
C VAL A 102 4.44 3.56 -2.84
N MET A 103 4.22 2.37 -3.37
CA MET A 103 2.90 1.98 -3.90
C MET A 103 1.83 1.93 -2.80
N VAL A 104 2.15 1.40 -1.62
CA VAL A 104 1.25 1.42 -0.46
C VAL A 104 0.94 2.85 -0.02
N LEU A 105 1.94 3.74 0.00
CA LEU A 105 1.74 5.15 0.32
C LEU A 105 0.83 5.83 -0.71
N LEU A 106 1.09 5.63 -2.01
CA LEU A 106 0.28 6.14 -3.11
C LEU A 106 -1.16 5.65 -3.02
N LEU A 107 -1.36 4.37 -2.68
CA LEU A 107 -2.68 3.83 -2.35
C LEU A 107 -3.29 4.70 -1.26
N VAL A 108 -2.73 4.75 -0.06
CA VAL A 108 -3.29 5.51 1.06
C VAL A 108 -3.67 6.95 0.68
N ILE A 109 -2.80 7.67 -0.04
CA ILE A 109 -3.04 9.04 -0.51
C ILE A 109 -4.22 9.11 -1.49
N VAL A 110 -4.22 8.31 -2.56
CA VAL A 110 -5.24 8.37 -3.62
C VAL A 110 -6.62 8.06 -3.07
N GLY A 111 -6.78 7.03 -2.25
CA GLY A 111 -8.11 6.72 -1.72
C GLY A 111 -8.55 7.68 -0.60
N ARG A 112 -7.62 8.40 0.06
CA ARG A 112 -7.99 9.54 0.93
C ARG A 112 -8.56 10.69 0.11
N LEU A 113 -7.97 11.00 -1.05
CA LEU A 113 -8.50 12.05 -1.93
C LEU A 113 -9.84 11.61 -2.54
N ALA A 114 -9.95 10.37 -3.03
CA ALA A 114 -11.20 9.85 -3.58
C ALA A 114 -12.34 9.78 -2.53
N ASP A 115 -12.02 9.51 -1.25
CA ASP A 115 -13.01 9.56 -0.16
C ASP A 115 -13.50 10.98 0.14
N ARG A 116 -12.62 11.99 0.06
CA ARG A 116 -12.97 13.40 0.30
C ARG A 116 -13.93 13.94 -0.76
N GLU A 117 -13.72 13.58 -2.02
CA GLU A 117 -14.60 14.03 -3.11
C GLU A 117 -16.00 13.41 -3.03
N ARG A 118 -16.09 12.13 -2.63
CA ARG A 118 -17.39 11.47 -2.39
C ARG A 118 -18.15 12.13 -1.24
N ALA A 119 -17.46 12.52 -0.17
CA ALA A 119 -18.07 13.23 0.96
C ALA A 119 -18.55 14.65 0.58
N GLY A 120 -17.75 15.41 -0.19
CA GLY A 120 -18.11 16.75 -0.65
C GLY A 120 -19.27 16.77 -1.65
N GLY A 121 -19.38 15.76 -2.51
CA GLY A 121 -20.51 15.57 -3.42
C GLY A 121 -21.83 15.29 -2.69
N GLY A 122 -21.78 14.45 -1.66
CA GLY A 122 -22.96 14.11 -0.84
C GLY A 122 -23.53 15.29 -0.05
N VAL A 123 -22.66 16.11 0.56
CA VAL A 123 -23.09 17.31 1.30
C VAL A 123 -23.77 18.32 0.37
N ARG A 124 -23.22 18.57 -0.83
CA ARG A 124 -23.83 19.48 -1.81
C ARG A 124 -25.13 18.95 -2.40
N ALA A 125 -25.25 17.64 -2.65
CA ALA A 125 -26.49 17.02 -3.12
C ALA A 125 -27.60 17.05 -2.04
N ALA A 126 -27.25 16.89 -0.76
CA ALA A 126 -28.18 17.03 0.35
C ALA A 126 -28.67 18.48 0.53
N VAL A 127 -27.81 19.48 0.29
CA VAL A 127 -28.19 20.90 0.29
C VAL A 127 -29.05 21.25 -0.94
N ALA A 128 -28.76 20.65 -2.09
CA ALA A 128 -29.51 20.87 -3.33
C ALA A 128 -30.86 20.14 -3.37
N SER A 129 -31.09 19.13 -2.53
CA SER A 129 -32.40 18.49 -2.37
C SER A 129 -33.29 19.45 -1.59
N PRO A 130 -34.23 20.17 -2.24
CA PRO A 130 -35.19 20.97 -1.51
C PRO A 130 -36.00 19.95 -0.71
N ARG A 131 -36.00 20.10 0.61
CA ARG A 131 -36.89 19.33 1.49
C ARG A 131 -38.29 19.49 0.89
N GLN A 132 -38.84 18.46 0.25
CA GLN A 132 -40.23 18.45 -0.19
C GLN A 132 -41.06 18.49 1.08
N GLN A 133 -41.30 19.70 1.57
CA GLN A 133 -42.20 19.96 2.66
C GLN A 133 -43.59 19.61 2.10
N PRO A 134 -44.33 18.65 2.68
CA PRO A 134 -45.67 18.33 2.21
C PRO A 134 -46.51 19.60 2.31
N VAL A 135 -46.83 20.21 1.17
CA VAL A 135 -47.73 21.35 1.11
C VAL A 135 -49.08 20.84 1.58
N ALA A 136 -49.60 21.39 2.67
CA ALA A 136 -50.92 21.04 3.18
C ALA A 136 -51.96 21.28 2.06
N PRO A 137 -52.81 20.30 1.74
CA PRO A 137 -53.80 20.47 0.69
C PRO A 137 -54.83 21.51 1.14
N GLY A 138 -54.88 22.68 0.47
CA GLY A 138 -56.01 23.61 0.66
C GLY A 138 -55.78 25.12 0.57
N VAL A 139 -54.74 25.66 -0.08
CA VAL A 139 -54.64 27.11 -0.32
C VAL A 139 -54.44 27.39 -1.81
N HIS A 140 -55.49 27.83 -2.49
CA HIS A 140 -55.41 28.41 -3.82
C HIS A 140 -55.49 29.94 -3.67
N SER A 141 -54.40 30.62 -4.02
CA SER A 141 -54.40 32.08 -4.21
C SER A 141 -54.69 32.40 -5.68
N ILE A 142 -55.48 33.45 -5.90
CA ILE A 142 -56.14 33.82 -7.15
C ILE A 142 -55.52 35.12 -7.65
N GLU A 143 -54.31 35.08 -8.21
CA GLU A 143 -53.57 36.15 -8.92
C GLU A 143 -52.14 35.56 -9.09
N GLU A 144 -51.50 35.44 -10.25
CA GLU A 144 -51.26 36.39 -11.35
C GLU A 144 -50.54 35.55 -12.44
N LEU A 145 -51.17 35.20 -13.57
CA LEU A 145 -50.98 35.83 -14.89
C LEU A 145 -49.70 36.67 -15.03
N ASP A 146 -48.60 36.07 -15.50
CA ASP A 146 -47.85 36.50 -16.68
C ASP A 146 -46.54 35.71 -16.84
N GLU A 147 -46.17 35.46 -18.10
CA GLU A 147 -44.92 34.85 -18.58
C GLU A 147 -44.67 33.36 -18.28
N GLU A 148 -45.28 32.54 -19.14
CA GLU A 148 -44.64 31.35 -19.68
C GLU A 148 -43.35 31.73 -20.46
N THR A 149 -42.32 32.19 -19.75
CA THR A 149 -40.95 31.98 -20.23
C THR A 149 -40.58 30.58 -19.80
N THR A 150 -40.84 29.60 -20.66
CA THR A 150 -40.19 28.29 -20.57
C THR A 150 -38.69 28.52 -20.76
N VAL A 151 -38.00 28.92 -19.69
CA VAL A 151 -36.55 28.81 -19.62
C VAL A 151 -36.32 27.30 -19.63
N ALA A 152 -36.03 26.77 -20.82
CA ALA A 152 -35.57 25.40 -20.97
C ALA A 152 -34.52 25.14 -19.88
N PRO A 153 -34.62 24.05 -19.09
CA PRO A 153 -33.63 23.78 -18.06
C PRO A 153 -32.26 23.77 -18.74
N ALA A 154 -31.38 24.69 -18.32
CA ALA A 154 -30.05 24.80 -18.90
C ALA A 154 -29.38 23.41 -18.89
N PRO A 155 -28.89 22.93 -20.05
CA PRO A 155 -28.57 21.52 -20.24
C PRO A 155 -27.37 21.09 -19.39
N ASP A 156 -27.48 19.90 -18.79
CA ASP A 156 -26.55 18.81 -18.40
C ASP A 156 -25.03 19.04 -18.21
N THR A 157 -24.46 20.15 -18.66
CA THR A 157 -23.04 20.53 -18.60
C THR A 157 -22.42 20.50 -17.19
N ILE A 158 -23.16 20.95 -16.16
CA ILE A 158 -22.71 20.91 -14.75
C ILE A 158 -22.78 19.48 -14.17
N GLN A 159 -23.62 18.61 -14.73
CA GLN A 159 -23.66 17.19 -14.35
C GLN A 159 -22.49 16.43 -15.00
N ASP A 160 -22.17 16.70 -16.27
CA ASP A 160 -21.07 16.03 -17.00
C ASP A 160 -19.69 16.24 -16.35
N GLY A 161 -19.38 17.46 -15.91
CA GLY A 161 -18.11 17.75 -15.23
C GLY A 161 -17.92 16.98 -13.91
N ARG A 162 -19.01 16.77 -13.15
CA ARG A 162 -18.98 16.00 -11.89
C ARG A 162 -18.89 14.50 -12.13
N GLN A 163 -19.54 14.00 -13.17
CA GLN A 163 -19.45 12.59 -13.57
C GLN A 163 -18.04 12.24 -14.06
N SER A 164 -17.41 13.12 -14.85
CA SER A 164 -16.03 12.95 -15.35
C SER A 164 -15.02 12.85 -14.21
N ALA A 165 -15.08 13.75 -13.22
CA ALA A 165 -14.20 13.71 -12.05
C ALA A 165 -14.35 12.41 -11.24
N GLY A 166 -15.59 11.96 -10.98
CA GLY A 166 -15.85 10.70 -10.27
C GLY A 166 -15.29 9.47 -11.00
N ARG A 167 -15.40 9.43 -12.33
CA ARG A 167 -14.84 8.35 -13.18
C ARG A 167 -13.31 8.39 -13.18
N PHE A 168 -12.70 9.57 -13.27
CA PHE A 168 -11.25 9.76 -13.22
C PHE A 168 -10.63 9.20 -11.93
N TRP A 169 -11.18 9.55 -10.77
CA TRP A 169 -10.69 9.00 -9.49
C TRP A 169 -10.94 7.50 -9.34
N GLY A 170 -12.05 7.00 -9.90
CA GLY A 170 -12.32 5.57 -9.98
C GLY A 170 -11.21 4.83 -10.74
N LEU A 171 -10.87 5.30 -11.94
CA LEU A 171 -9.82 4.72 -12.79
C LEU A 171 -8.44 4.80 -12.12
N ILE A 172 -8.06 5.96 -11.56
CA ILE A 172 -6.79 6.10 -10.84
C ILE A 172 -6.71 5.13 -9.66
N THR A 173 -7.79 5.00 -8.88
CA THR A 173 -7.82 4.06 -7.75
C THR A 173 -7.61 2.62 -8.21
N ILE A 174 -8.23 2.23 -9.33
CA ILE A 174 -8.05 0.89 -9.92
C ILE A 174 -6.60 0.69 -10.37
N LEU A 175 -6.03 1.63 -11.12
CA LEU A 175 -4.65 1.55 -11.61
C LEU A 175 -3.64 1.45 -10.45
N VAL A 176 -3.80 2.28 -9.43
CA VAL A 176 -2.94 2.24 -8.23
C VAL A 176 -3.11 0.92 -7.47
N SER A 177 -4.33 0.39 -7.38
CA SER A 177 -4.58 -0.90 -6.73
C SER A 177 -3.89 -2.04 -7.48
N LEU A 178 -3.94 -2.05 -8.82
CA LEU A 178 -3.23 -3.02 -9.65
C LEU A 178 -1.71 -2.89 -9.48
N ALA A 179 -1.17 -1.68 -9.46
CA ALA A 179 0.26 -1.44 -9.23
C ALA A 179 0.72 -1.90 -7.82
N VAL A 180 -0.11 -1.71 -6.80
CA VAL A 180 0.14 -2.25 -5.45
C VAL A 180 0.17 -3.77 -5.48
N ILE A 181 -0.81 -4.42 -6.12
CA ILE A 181 -0.85 -5.88 -6.21
C ILE A 181 0.40 -6.40 -6.93
N ALA A 182 0.77 -5.78 -8.05
CA ALA A 182 1.98 -6.16 -8.79
C ALA A 182 3.25 -5.99 -7.94
N SER A 183 3.41 -4.86 -7.24
CA SER A 183 4.58 -4.67 -6.35
C SER A 183 4.58 -5.59 -5.13
N ALA A 184 3.40 -5.92 -4.58
CA ALA A 184 3.24 -6.87 -3.48
C ALA A 184 3.66 -8.29 -3.90
N VAL A 185 3.31 -8.71 -5.11
CA VAL A 185 3.75 -9.99 -5.70
C VAL A 185 5.26 -9.96 -5.92
N ALA A 186 5.80 -8.88 -6.50
CA ALA A 186 7.23 -8.75 -6.76
C ALA A 186 8.08 -8.87 -5.48
N VAL A 187 7.75 -8.09 -4.43
CA VAL A 187 8.51 -8.16 -3.16
C VAL A 187 8.39 -9.53 -2.49
N THR A 188 7.23 -10.18 -2.56
CA THR A 188 7.04 -11.53 -2.01
C THR A 188 7.83 -12.58 -2.79
N TYR A 189 7.89 -12.45 -4.11
CA TYR A 189 8.67 -13.33 -4.98
C TYR A 189 10.17 -13.21 -4.72
N GLU A 190 10.69 -11.99 -4.56
CA GLU A 190 12.10 -11.77 -4.20
C GLU A 190 12.44 -12.38 -2.83
N ILE A 191 11.56 -12.25 -1.84
CA ILE A 191 11.72 -12.92 -0.54
C ILE A 191 11.78 -14.45 -0.71
N TYR A 192 10.94 -15.01 -1.57
CA TYR A 192 10.96 -16.44 -1.88
C TYR A 192 12.29 -16.88 -2.52
N LEU A 193 12.79 -16.13 -3.52
CA LEU A 193 14.07 -16.42 -4.17
C LEU A 193 15.26 -16.35 -3.20
N ILE A 194 15.26 -15.36 -2.31
CA ILE A 194 16.26 -15.23 -1.24
C ILE A 194 16.18 -16.43 -0.29
N GLY A 195 14.97 -16.87 0.06
CA GLY A 195 14.77 -18.05 0.91
C GLY A 195 15.25 -19.36 0.27
N ASP A 196 14.91 -19.58 -1.00
CA ASP A 196 15.31 -20.76 -1.77
C ASP A 196 16.83 -20.82 -1.95
N SER A 197 17.46 -19.72 -2.36
CA SER A 197 18.92 -19.61 -2.47
C SER A 197 19.64 -19.83 -1.13
N GLY A 198 19.05 -19.37 -0.02
CA GLY A 198 19.58 -19.61 1.33
C GLY A 198 19.53 -21.08 1.71
N ALA A 199 18.43 -21.77 1.38
CA ALA A 199 18.32 -23.21 1.58
C ALA A 199 19.31 -23.99 0.70
N THR A 200 19.45 -23.63 -0.58
CA THR A 200 20.40 -24.32 -1.46
C THR A 200 21.85 -24.15 -1.02
N ALA A 201 22.23 -22.96 -0.53
CA ALA A 201 23.58 -22.70 -0.02
C ALA A 201 23.98 -23.60 1.16
N VAL A 202 23.01 -23.99 2.01
CA VAL A 202 23.24 -24.88 3.15
C VAL A 202 23.15 -26.36 2.77
N TRP A 203 22.16 -26.74 1.95
CA TRP A 203 21.77 -28.14 1.80
C TRP A 203 22.31 -28.82 0.54
N LYS A 204 22.69 -28.09 -0.52
CA LYS A 204 23.23 -28.73 -1.75
C LYS A 204 24.52 -29.51 -1.52
N GLY A 205 25.29 -29.20 -0.47
CA GLY A 205 26.51 -29.93 -0.12
C GLY A 205 26.30 -31.28 0.60
N VAL A 206 25.07 -31.61 1.02
CA VAL A 206 24.78 -32.78 1.89
C VAL A 206 24.20 -33.96 1.10
N GLY A 207 23.80 -33.77 -0.16
CA GLY A 207 23.06 -34.77 -0.96
C GLY A 207 23.69 -35.20 -2.29
N GLY A 208 24.96 -34.87 -2.55
CA GLY A 208 25.66 -35.17 -3.81
C GLY A 208 26.88 -36.08 -3.60
#